data_AF-A0A7C5AVQ0-F1
#
_entry.id   AF-A0A7C5AVQ0-F1
#
_cell.length_a   1.000
_cell.length_b   1.000
_cell.length_c   1.000
_cell.angle_alpha   90.00
_cell.angle_beta   90.00
_cell.angle_gamma   90.00
#
_symmetry.space_group_name_H-M   'P 1'
#
loop_
_entity.id
_entity.type
_entity.pdbx_description
1 polymer ?
#
loop_
_entity_poly.entity_id
_entity_poly.type
_entity_poly.pdbx_seq_one_letter_code
_entity_poly.pdbx_strand_id
1 'polypeptide(L)' 'APEPVPLHLRNPVTKHMQQWGYGEGYLHAHDFEDALTDMPCLPESLAGTRFYFPTDRGLEKRIRERLEEIRRVRNRGR' A
#
# COMPACT_ATOMS: atom_id res chain seq x y z
N ALA A 1 -13.44 5.06 -17.73
CA ALA A 1 -12.68 3.80 -17.69
C ALA A 1 -12.06 3.66 -16.30
N PRO A 2 -11.84 2.45 -15.76
CA PRO A 2 -11.11 2.30 -14.51
C PRO A 2 -9.70 2.88 -14.65
N GLU A 3 -9.22 3.55 -13.60
CA GLU A 3 -7.85 4.06 -13.56
C GLU A 3 -6.86 2.88 -13.55
N PRO A 4 -5.72 2.97 -14.27
CA PRO A 4 -4.77 1.87 -14.31
C PRO A 4 -4.04 1.67 -12.98
N VAL A 5 -3.48 0.48 -12.78
CA VAL A 5 -2.65 0.14 -11.61
C VAL A 5 -1.43 1.07 -11.54
N PRO A 6 -1.04 1.60 -10.36
CA PRO A 6 0.19 2.38 -10.20
C PRO A 6 1.44 1.68 -10.73
N LEU A 7 2.36 2.41 -11.37
CA LEU A 7 3.53 1.83 -12.07
C LEU A 7 4.40 0.95 -11.17
N HIS A 8 4.66 1.42 -9.94
CA HIS A 8 5.48 0.71 -8.95
C HIS A 8 4.84 -0.61 -8.48
N LEU A 9 3.55 -0.83 -8.71
CA LEU A 9 2.88 -2.11 -8.41
C LEU A 9 2.77 -3.04 -9.62
N ARG A 10 3.16 -2.60 -10.82
CA ARG A 10 3.08 -3.42 -12.03
C ARG A 10 4.25 -4.39 -12.10
N ASN A 11 3.99 -5.60 -12.60
CA ASN A 11 5.01 -6.63 -12.78
C ASN A 11 5.92 -6.31 -13.99
N PRO A 12 7.24 -6.17 -13.81
CA PRO A 12 8.17 -5.81 -14.88
C PRO A 12 8.86 -7.03 -15.52
N VAL A 13 8.07 -7.91 -16.13
CA VAL A 13 8.55 -9.21 -16.63
C VAL A 13 9.49 -9.10 -17.82
N THR A 14 9.23 -8.15 -18.72
CA THR A 14 10.03 -7.97 -19.94
C THR A 14 10.98 -6.78 -19.83
N LYS A 15 12.06 -6.80 -20.61
CA LYS A 15 13.02 -5.69 -20.68
C LYS A 15 12.35 -4.35 -21.03
N HIS A 16 11.40 -4.36 -21.96
CA HIS A 16 10.65 -3.16 -22.34
C HIS A 16 9.79 -2.63 -21.19
N MET A 17 9.16 -3.52 -20.41
CA MET A 17 8.36 -3.11 -19.25
C MET A 17 9.21 -2.43 -18.17
N GLN A 18 10.41 -2.97 -17.91
CA GLN A 18 11.38 -2.33 -17.01
C GLN A 18 11.79 -0.94 -17.53
N GLN A 19 12.10 -0.84 -18.82
CA GLN A 19 12.45 0.44 -19.47
C GLN A 19 11.32 1.48 -19.42
N TRP A 20 10.07 1.04 -19.35
CA TRP A 20 8.89 1.90 -19.19
C TRP A 20 8.58 2.23 -17.71
N GLY A 21 9.44 1.83 -16.78
CA GLY A 21 9.31 2.13 -15.36
C GLY A 21 8.35 1.22 -14.60
N TYR A 22 8.04 0.03 -15.11
CA TYR A 22 7.19 -0.91 -14.36
C TYR A 22 7.96 -1.41 -13.14
N GLY A 23 7.32 -1.41 -11.98
CA GLY A 23 7.93 -1.83 -10.72
C GLY A 23 9.00 -0.89 -10.18
N GLU A 24 9.35 0.20 -10.90
CA GLU A 24 10.27 1.21 -10.37
C GLU A 24 9.66 1.88 -9.14
N GLY A 25 10.44 1.99 -8.06
CA GLY A 25 9.99 2.53 -6.79
C GLY A 25 9.14 1.58 -5.94
N TYR A 26 9.02 0.29 -6.32
CA TYR A 26 8.38 -0.69 -5.45
C TYR A 26 9.16 -0.85 -4.14
N LEU A 27 8.47 -0.70 -3.01
CA LEU A 27 9.03 -0.94 -1.69
C LEU A 27 8.64 -2.33 -1.20
N HIS A 28 9.63 -3.22 -1.11
CA HIS A 28 9.44 -4.56 -0.56
C HIS A 28 9.31 -4.48 0.96
N ALA A 29 8.10 -4.68 1.48
CA ALA A 29 7.80 -4.40 2.89
C ALA A 29 8.66 -5.18 3.88
N HIS A 30 9.06 -6.41 3.57
CA HIS A 30 9.88 -7.24 4.47
C HIS A 30 11.32 -6.74 4.65
N ASP A 31 11.76 -5.79 3.83
CA ASP A 31 13.10 -5.20 3.96
C ASP A 31 13.13 -4.05 4.99
N PHE A 32 11.95 -3.63 5.48
CA PHE A 32 11.80 -2.56 6.48
C PHE A 32 11.67 -3.15 7.88
N GLU A 33 12.18 -2.43 8.89
CA GLU A 33 12.25 -2.87 10.30
C GLU A 33 10.92 -3.39 10.84
N ASP A 34 9.82 -2.66 10.60
CA ASP A 34 8.47 -3.03 11.06
C ASP A 34 7.71 -3.93 10.08
N ALA A 35 8.35 -4.38 9.00
CA ALA A 35 7.74 -5.01 7.83
C ALA A 35 6.58 -4.18 7.21
N LEU A 36 6.69 -2.85 7.27
CA LEU A 36 5.68 -1.89 6.83
C LEU A 36 6.30 -0.81 5.95
N THR A 37 5.53 -0.34 4.96
CA THR A 37 5.91 0.74 4.05
C THR A 37 4.81 1.82 4.01
N ASP A 38 5.20 3.02 3.61
CA ASP A 38 4.30 4.14 3.34
C ASP A 38 3.77 4.18 1.91
N MET A 39 4.37 3.37 1.01
CA MET A 39 4.04 3.21 -0.41
C MET A 39 2.52 3.24 -0.68
N PRO A 40 2.04 4.14 -1.58
CA PRO A 40 0.62 4.19 -1.93
C PRO A 40 0.26 2.96 -2.77
N CYS A 41 -0.79 2.23 -2.39
CA CYS A 41 -1.25 1.06 -3.15
C CYS A 41 -2.50 1.33 -4.00
N LEU A 42 -3.25 2.38 -3.65
CA LEU A 42 -4.42 2.78 -4.41
C LEU A 42 -4.01 3.74 -5.53
N PRO A 43 -4.76 3.76 -6.65
CA PRO A 43 -4.58 4.77 -7.69
C PRO A 43 -4.91 6.17 -7.17
N GLU A 44 -4.51 7.20 -7.91
CA GLU A 44 -4.57 8.59 -7.45
C GLU A 44 -6.00 9.04 -7.16
N SER A 45 -6.97 8.64 -8.00
CA SER A 45 -8.39 8.95 -7.76
C SER A 45 -8.96 8.36 -6.47
N LEU A 46 -8.32 7.33 -5.90
CA LEU A 46 -8.73 6.69 -4.67
C LEU A 46 -7.78 6.97 -3.51
N ALA A 47 -6.86 7.94 -3.67
CA ALA A 47 -5.94 8.33 -2.62
C ALA A 47 -6.71 8.76 -1.35
N GLY A 48 -6.38 8.14 -0.21
CA GLY A 48 -7.03 8.41 1.07
C GLY A 48 -8.40 7.74 1.26
N THR A 49 -8.95 7.08 0.23
CA THR A 49 -10.22 6.37 0.35
C THR A 49 -10.10 5.17 1.28
N ARG A 50 -11.10 4.99 2.14
CA ARG A 50 -11.17 3.89 3.09
C ARG A 50 -12.45 3.10 2.88
N PHE A 51 -12.31 1.80 2.66
CA PHE A 51 -13.43 0.88 2.47
C PHE A 51 -13.74 0.04 3.70
N TYR A 52 -12.72 -0.31 4.49
CA TYR A 52 -12.88 -1.17 5.65
C TYR A 52 -12.88 -0.39 6.98
N PHE A 53 -13.99 -0.51 7.69
CA PHE A 53 -14.24 0.09 9.01
C PHE A 53 -14.55 -1.04 9.99
N PRO A 54 -13.52 -1.64 10.63
CA PRO A 54 -13.73 -2.73 11.59
C PRO A 54 -14.65 -2.28 12.72
N THR A 55 -15.46 -3.19 13.24
CA THR A 55 -16.26 -2.99 14.45
C THR A 55 -15.43 -3.32 15.71
N ASP A 56 -16.04 -3.17 16.89
CA ASP A 56 -15.40 -3.51 18.17
C ASP A 56 -15.75 -4.93 18.64
N ARG A 57 -16.35 -5.74 17.78
CA ARG A 57 -16.86 -7.07 18.13
C ARG A 57 -15.82 -8.14 17.81
N GLY A 58 -15.49 -8.96 18.80
CA GLY A 58 -14.62 -10.12 18.64
C GLY A 58 -13.26 -9.76 18.06
N LEU A 59 -12.86 -10.44 16.97
CA LEU A 59 -11.54 -10.28 16.35
C LEU A 59 -11.35 -8.89 15.72
N GLU A 60 -12.41 -8.24 15.27
CA GLU A 60 -12.29 -6.94 14.59
C GLU A 60 -11.73 -5.85 15.49
N LYS A 61 -11.88 -5.97 16.82
CA LYS A 61 -11.22 -5.08 17.76
C LYS A 61 -9.69 -5.11 17.61
N ARG A 62 -9.09 -6.30 17.55
CA ARG A 62 -7.64 -6.46 17.33
C ARG A 62 -7.21 -5.99 15.94
N ILE A 63 -8.06 -6.22 14.93
CA ILE A 63 -7.81 -5.73 13.57
C ILE A 63 -7.81 -4.20 13.54
N ARG A 64 -8.75 -3.55 14.24
CA ARG A 64 -8.79 -2.09 14.38
C ARG A 64 -7.49 -1.56 14.99
N GLU A 65 -7.07 -2.12 16.12
CA GLU A 65 -5.83 -1.74 16.81
C GLU A 65 -4.61 -1.85 15.88
N ARG A 66 -4.47 -2.97 15.15
CA ARG A 66 -3.38 -3.15 14.18
C ARG A 66 -3.46 -2.18 13.00
N LEU A 67 -4.64 -1.90 12.47
CA LEU A 67 -4.80 -0.92 11.38
C LEU A 67 -4.46 0.50 11.83
N GLU A 68 -4.72 0.86 13.09
CA GLU A 68 -4.32 2.15 13.64
C GLU A 68 -2.80 2.26 13.79
N GLU A 69 -2.13 1.20 14.26
CA GLU A 69 -0.68 1.14 14.31
C GLU A 69 -0.04 1.33 12.92
N ILE A 70 -0.53 0.59 11.92
CA ILE A 70 -0.06 0.71 10.53
C ILE A 70 -0.23 2.16 10.03
N ARG A 71 -1.34 2.82 10.34
CA ARG A 71 -1.56 4.23 9.95
C ARG A 71 -0.59 5.19 10.64
N ARG A 72 -0.23 4.96 11.91
CA ARG A 72 0.77 5.78 12.62
C ARG A 72 2.14 5.64 11.96
N VAL A 73 2.54 4.43 11.58
CA VAL A 73 3.80 4.19 10.87
C VAL A 73 3.80 4.90 9.51
N ARG A 74 2.72 4.76 8.72
CA ARG A 74 2.61 5.45 7.42
C ARG A 74 2.64 6.98 7.53
N ASN A 75 2.12 7.55 8.61
CA ASN A 75 2.16 9.00 8.84
C ASN A 75 3.53 9.50 9.33
N ARG A 76 4.42 8.63 9.81
CA ARG A 76 5.75 9.02 10.30
C ARG A 76 6.74 9.29 9.17
N GLY A 77 6.58 8.62 8.02
CA GLY A 77 7.44 8.76 6.84
C GLY A 77 7.04 9.92 5.90
N ARG A 78 5.96 10.64 6.20
CA ARG A 78 5.40 11.72 5.39
C ARG A 78 5.70 13.08 6.00
#